data_AF-A0A7X2P235-F1
#
_entry.id   AF-A0A7X2P235-F1
#
_cell.length_a   1.000
_cell.length_b   1.000
_cell.length_c   1.000
_cell.angle_alpha   90.00
_cell.angle_beta   90.00
_cell.angle_gamma   90.00
#
_symmetry.space_group_name_H-M   'P 1'
#
loop_
_entity.id
_entity.type
_entity.pdbx_description
1 polymer ?
#
loop_
_entity_poly.entity_id
_entity_poly.type
_entity_poly.pdbx_seq_one_letter_code
_entity_poly.pdbx_strand_id
1 'polypeptide(L)'
;MRKRIWFACLLAMSMTFAACGSKASTEVEQEDAATVQEDTPEAEEDTTQEEENTDTITPEESQEETEEVQDPTVTETPEDEEAQKNDTVQEAPQDVTPVNAQYQVYAGTYYDMNIYEATAEGGESDSYCQIEVSNITDQTFDFAVYQLTDGNKQMILDTRTATFVEDGTKAVSEKDGTNLVFTFPDNWNALPKVVEMQVSGMDVLEGNSYVNNNVPGYEFG
;
A
#
# COMPACT_ATOMS: atom_id res chain seq x y z
N MET A 1 -2.56 -41.07 -28.96
CA MET A 1 -2.04 -40.89 -30.34
C MET A 1 -1.61 -39.44 -30.50
N ARG A 2 -0.30 -39.20 -30.68
CA ARG A 2 0.28 -37.86 -30.89
C ARG A 2 0.19 -37.50 -32.37
N LYS A 3 -0.35 -36.33 -32.71
CA LYS A 3 -0.17 -35.72 -34.04
C LYS A 3 0.48 -34.35 -33.87
N ARG A 4 1.75 -34.28 -34.23
CA ARG A 4 2.50 -33.06 -34.50
C ARG A 4 2.22 -32.65 -35.94
N ILE A 5 1.83 -31.41 -36.17
CA ILE A 5 1.91 -30.77 -37.50
C ILE A 5 2.49 -29.38 -37.28
N TRP A 6 3.70 -29.19 -37.81
CA TRP A 6 4.32 -27.90 -38.06
C TRP A 6 3.84 -27.39 -39.42
N PHE A 7 3.64 -26.09 -39.60
CA PHE A 7 4.08 -25.38 -40.82
C PHE A 7 4.08 -23.86 -40.60
N ALA A 8 5.23 -23.27 -40.87
CA ALA A 8 5.48 -21.84 -40.96
C ALA A 8 4.81 -21.24 -42.22
N CYS A 9 4.44 -19.95 -42.17
CA CYS A 9 4.63 -19.07 -43.31
C CYS A 9 4.59 -17.59 -42.91
N LEU A 10 5.68 -16.93 -43.27
CA LEU A 10 6.10 -15.57 -43.05
C LEU A 10 5.53 -14.71 -44.20
N LEU A 11 4.87 -13.58 -43.90
CA LEU A 11 4.57 -12.56 -44.90
C LEU A 11 4.70 -11.17 -44.27
N ALA A 12 5.88 -10.58 -44.46
CA ALA A 12 6.09 -9.15 -44.32
C ALA A 12 5.54 -8.46 -45.57
N MET A 13 4.71 -7.44 -45.39
CA MET A 13 4.36 -6.52 -46.48
C MET A 13 4.41 -5.09 -45.96
N SER A 14 5.58 -4.47 -46.11
CA SER A 14 5.80 -3.03 -46.02
C SER A 14 5.37 -2.37 -47.34
N MET A 15 4.57 -1.31 -47.27
CA MET A 15 4.44 -0.34 -48.36
C MET A 15 4.57 1.08 -47.82
N THR A 16 5.49 1.81 -48.43
CA THR A 16 5.94 3.17 -48.15
C THR A 16 5.08 4.23 -48.84
N PHE A 17 4.92 5.36 -48.16
CA PHE A 17 4.71 6.75 -48.58
C PHE A 17 4.15 7.07 -49.98
N ALA A 18 3.01 7.77 -49.99
CA ALA A 18 2.64 8.71 -51.05
C ALA A 18 2.61 10.13 -50.47
N ALA A 19 3.64 10.91 -50.81
CA ALA A 19 3.63 12.36 -50.71
C ALA A 19 2.88 12.92 -51.93
N CYS A 20 1.92 13.81 -51.72
CA CYS A 20 1.49 14.74 -52.75
C CYS A 20 1.24 16.09 -52.09
N GLY A 21 2.25 16.96 -52.19
CA GLY A 21 2.09 18.38 -51.96
C GLY A 21 1.43 19.05 -53.17
N SER A 22 0.64 20.08 -52.92
CA SER A 22 0.48 21.19 -53.84
C SER A 22 0.33 22.47 -53.03
N LYS A 23 1.21 23.41 -53.37
CA LYS A 23 1.37 24.72 -52.78
C LYS A 23 0.29 25.66 -53.29
N ALA A 24 -0.12 26.62 -52.45
CA ALA A 24 -0.37 27.99 -52.89
C ALA A 24 -0.07 28.93 -51.71
N SER A 25 0.95 29.75 -51.88
CA SER A 25 1.31 30.85 -50.99
C SER A 25 0.37 32.02 -51.19
N THR A 26 0.03 32.71 -50.10
CA THR A 26 -0.17 34.16 -50.12
C THR A 26 0.55 34.73 -48.90
N GLU A 27 1.60 35.48 -49.19
CA GLU A 27 2.28 36.47 -48.34
C GLU A 27 1.23 37.50 -47.85
N VAL A 28 1.36 38.16 -46.70
CA VAL A 28 1.92 39.52 -46.62
C VAL A 28 1.88 39.97 -45.15
N GLU A 29 3.06 40.46 -44.73
CA GLU A 29 3.38 41.51 -43.74
C GLU A 29 3.30 41.31 -42.22
N GLN A 30 4.28 42.00 -41.64
CA GLN A 30 4.84 42.04 -40.30
C GLN A 30 4.58 43.46 -39.73
N GLU A 31 4.85 43.63 -38.43
CA GLU A 31 4.78 44.88 -37.62
C GLU A 31 3.37 45.16 -37.06
N ASP A 32 3.15 45.54 -35.80
CA ASP A 32 3.93 46.39 -34.90
C ASP A 32 3.55 46.14 -33.41
N ALA A 33 4.39 46.64 -32.51
CA ALA A 33 4.32 46.61 -31.06
C ALA A 33 3.19 47.47 -30.45
N ALA A 34 2.79 47.17 -29.20
CA ALA A 34 2.74 48.14 -28.09
C ALA A 34 2.00 47.58 -26.85
N THR A 35 2.61 47.88 -25.71
CA THR A 35 2.19 47.74 -24.31
C THR A 35 0.92 48.52 -23.94
N VAL A 36 0.08 47.99 -23.04
CA VAL A 36 -0.70 48.79 -22.06
C VAL A 36 -0.88 47.97 -20.76
N GLN A 37 -0.35 48.52 -19.66
CA GLN A 37 -0.72 48.25 -18.26
C GLN A 37 -1.96 49.07 -17.90
N GLU A 38 -2.69 48.63 -16.86
CA GLU A 38 -3.52 49.36 -15.87
C GLU A 38 -4.68 48.42 -15.49
N ASP A 39 -5.17 48.29 -14.26
CA ASP A 39 -4.78 48.76 -12.95
C ASP A 39 -5.61 47.97 -11.92
N THR A 40 -5.07 47.78 -10.73
CA THR A 40 -5.77 47.27 -9.53
C THR A 40 -6.76 48.32 -8.99
N PRO A 41 -7.77 47.93 -8.21
CA PRO A 41 -7.73 48.39 -6.81
C PRO A 41 -8.03 47.30 -5.77
N GLU A 42 -7.36 47.48 -4.63
CA GLU A 42 -7.53 46.95 -3.26
C GLU A 42 -8.97 47.20 -2.72
N ALA A 43 -9.45 46.81 -1.54
CA ALA A 43 -9.08 46.10 -0.30
C ALA A 43 -10.47 45.68 0.30
N GLU A 44 -10.65 44.89 1.37
CA GLU A 44 -10.44 45.18 2.80
C GLU A 44 -10.63 43.83 3.54
N GLU A 45 -9.69 43.38 4.36
CA GLU A 45 -9.65 43.52 5.84
C GLU A 45 -10.98 43.30 6.57
N ASP A 46 -11.06 42.26 7.40
CA ASP A 46 -11.54 42.40 8.80
C ASP A 46 -11.09 41.21 9.68
N THR A 47 -10.05 41.49 10.47
CA THR A 47 -9.88 41.27 11.91
C THR A 47 -10.12 39.90 12.60
N THR A 48 -9.03 39.44 13.20
CA THR A 48 -8.83 38.65 14.44
C THR A 48 -9.97 38.60 15.46
N GLN A 49 -10.15 37.42 16.07
CA GLN A 49 -10.25 37.31 17.53
C GLN A 49 -9.77 35.95 18.05
N GLU A 50 -8.83 36.03 18.98
CA GLU A 50 -8.35 35.00 19.89
C GLU A 50 -9.50 34.52 20.79
N GLU A 51 -9.51 33.24 21.17
CA GLU A 51 -9.73 32.86 22.57
C GLU A 51 -8.89 31.61 22.88
N GLU A 52 -7.75 31.89 23.50
CA GLU A 52 -7.09 31.01 24.44
C GLU A 52 -8.02 30.82 25.66
N ASN A 53 -8.35 29.58 26.01
CA ASN A 53 -8.71 29.25 27.38
C ASN A 53 -7.92 28.01 27.79
N THR A 54 -6.77 28.32 28.38
CA THR A 54 -6.07 27.51 29.37
C THR A 54 -7.04 27.19 30.52
N ASP A 55 -7.20 25.90 30.83
CA ASP A 55 -7.50 25.51 32.21
C ASP A 55 -6.47 24.50 32.71
N THR A 56 -6.00 24.82 33.90
CA THR A 56 -4.77 24.38 34.54
C THR A 56 -5.14 23.41 35.65
N ILE A 57 -4.56 22.20 35.58
CA ILE A 57 -4.06 21.34 36.66
C ILE A 57 -5.04 20.95 37.80
N THR A 58 -5.25 19.65 37.98
CA THR A 58 -5.03 18.94 39.27
C THR A 58 -4.86 17.44 39.02
N PRO A 59 -3.73 16.83 39.44
CA PRO A 59 -3.57 15.38 39.48
C PRO A 59 -4.11 14.83 40.81
N GLU A 60 -4.93 13.79 40.77
CA GLU A 60 -5.14 12.92 41.93
C GLU A 60 -4.30 11.66 41.75
N GLU A 61 -3.27 11.55 42.58
CA GLU A 61 -2.66 10.27 42.96
C GLU A 61 -3.71 9.43 43.70
N SER A 62 -3.80 8.14 43.37
CA SER A 62 -4.04 7.13 44.38
C SER A 62 -3.24 5.88 44.03
N GLN A 63 -2.22 5.66 44.85
CA GLN A 63 -1.48 4.41 45.00
C GLN A 63 -2.30 3.43 45.88
N GLU A 64 -1.73 2.24 46.05
CA GLU A 64 -2.17 1.05 46.80
C GLU A 64 -3.03 0.07 45.96
N GLU A 65 -2.73 -1.23 45.88
CA GLU A 65 -2.00 -2.07 46.83
C GLU A 65 -1.47 -3.34 46.13
N THR A 66 -0.22 -3.65 46.44
CA THR A 66 0.48 -4.94 46.29
C THR A 66 -0.14 -6.02 47.16
N GLU A 67 -0.35 -7.22 46.62
CA GLU A 67 -0.21 -8.46 47.41
C GLU A 67 0.57 -9.52 46.60
N GLU A 68 1.82 -9.74 47.02
CA GLU A 68 2.53 -11.00 46.85
C GLU A 68 2.17 -11.94 48.00
N VAL A 69 1.82 -13.20 47.72
CA VAL A 69 2.12 -14.33 48.62
C VAL A 69 2.40 -15.63 47.83
N GLN A 70 3.70 -15.91 47.66
CA GLN A 70 4.46 -17.16 47.82
C GLN A 70 3.82 -18.57 47.63
N ASP A 71 4.37 -19.30 46.63
CA ASP A 71 4.92 -20.70 46.53
C ASP A 71 4.93 -21.62 47.78
N PRO A 72 5.17 -22.98 47.75
CA PRO A 72 5.42 -23.94 46.66
C PRO A 72 4.67 -25.31 46.75
N THR A 73 4.93 -26.18 45.76
CA THR A 73 5.48 -27.56 45.87
C THR A 73 4.71 -28.73 45.20
N VAL A 74 5.48 -29.46 44.35
CA VAL A 74 5.45 -30.88 43.90
C VAL A 74 4.32 -31.36 42.97
N THR A 75 4.66 -31.81 41.77
CA THR A 75 4.95 -33.24 41.45
C THR A 75 5.14 -33.43 39.93
N GLU A 76 6.35 -33.83 39.51
CA GLU A 76 6.57 -34.45 38.20
C GLU A 76 6.06 -35.90 38.21
N THR A 77 5.50 -36.38 37.09
CA THR A 77 5.79 -37.67 36.42
C THR A 77 4.97 -37.73 35.11
N PRO A 78 5.49 -38.28 34.00
CA PRO A 78 5.05 -37.97 32.64
C PRO A 78 4.09 -39.03 32.07
N GLU A 79 3.25 -38.65 31.10
CA GLU A 79 2.64 -39.57 30.16
C GLU A 79 2.68 -38.96 28.74
N ASP A 80 3.42 -39.66 27.87
CA ASP A 80 3.40 -39.55 26.42
C ASP A 80 1.97 -39.72 25.90
N GLU A 81 1.47 -38.77 25.11
CA GLU A 81 0.71 -39.11 23.91
C GLU A 81 1.10 -38.15 22.79
N GLU A 82 1.68 -38.73 21.74
CA GLU A 82 1.98 -38.08 20.48
C GLU A 82 0.68 -37.62 19.80
N ALA A 83 0.41 -36.32 19.89
CA ALA A 83 -0.46 -35.63 18.96
C ALA A 83 0.41 -34.75 18.06
N GLN A 84 0.47 -35.11 16.78
CA GLN A 84 1.15 -34.36 15.73
C GLN A 84 0.68 -32.91 15.72
N LYS A 85 1.52 -32.04 16.29
CA LYS A 85 1.39 -30.59 16.23
C LYS A 85 1.85 -30.16 14.85
N ASN A 86 0.93 -29.65 14.04
CA ASN A 86 1.31 -28.74 12.96
C ASN A 86 1.91 -27.51 13.66
N ASP A 87 3.23 -27.43 13.68
CA ASP A 87 3.97 -26.27 14.19
C ASP A 87 3.76 -25.10 13.22
N THR A 88 2.60 -24.45 13.31
CA THR A 88 2.58 -23.01 13.07
C THR A 88 3.15 -22.41 14.34
N VAL A 89 4.47 -22.20 14.34
CA VAL A 89 5.16 -21.43 15.37
C VAL A 89 4.57 -20.03 15.30
N GLN A 90 3.60 -19.75 16.16
CA GLN A 90 3.26 -18.38 16.51
C GLN A 90 4.48 -17.87 17.29
N GLU A 91 5.38 -17.18 16.58
CA GLU A 91 6.52 -16.53 17.21
C GLU A 91 5.99 -15.61 18.33
N ALA A 92 6.67 -15.66 19.48
CA ALA A 92 6.44 -14.73 20.57
C ALA A 92 6.56 -13.28 20.04
N PRO A 93 5.92 -12.29 20.70
CA PRO A 93 5.96 -10.90 20.24
C PRO A 93 7.40 -10.49 19.96
N GLN A 94 7.70 -10.16 18.70
CA GLN A 94 9.06 -9.76 18.35
C GLN A 94 9.25 -8.36 18.94
N ASP A 95 10.26 -8.19 19.79
CA ASP A 95 10.67 -6.86 20.26
C ASP A 95 11.28 -6.11 19.07
N VAL A 96 10.42 -5.51 18.25
CA VAL A 96 10.79 -4.89 16.99
C VAL A 96 11.33 -3.48 17.25
N THR A 97 12.65 -3.32 17.08
CA THR A 97 13.27 -2.00 17.06
C THR A 97 12.89 -1.29 15.76
N PRO A 98 12.16 -0.16 15.80
CA PRO A 98 11.79 0.58 14.59
C PRO A 98 13.03 1.15 13.88
N VAL A 99 13.05 1.07 12.56
CA VAL A 99 14.07 1.70 11.71
C VAL A 99 13.42 2.59 10.67
N ASN A 100 14.20 3.47 10.04
CA ASN A 100 13.69 4.24 8.93
C ASN A 100 13.48 3.35 7.70
N ALA A 101 12.39 3.59 6.97
CA ALA A 101 12.08 2.92 5.72
C ALA A 101 13.21 3.12 4.71
N GLN A 102 13.66 2.04 4.09
CA GLN A 102 14.58 2.12 2.96
C GLN A 102 13.81 2.45 1.67
N TYR A 103 12.55 2.02 1.59
CA TYR A 103 11.69 2.21 0.42
C TYR A 103 10.53 3.14 0.74
N GLN A 104 10.15 3.93 -0.26
CA GLN A 104 9.07 4.89 -0.20
C GLN A 104 7.73 4.19 -0.43
N VAL A 105 6.99 3.97 0.66
CA VAL A 105 5.57 3.58 0.62
C VAL A 105 4.71 4.81 0.29
N TYR A 106 3.60 4.60 -0.41
CA TYR A 106 2.70 5.66 -0.85
C TYR A 106 1.30 5.44 -0.26
N ALA A 107 0.62 6.53 0.10
CA ALA A 107 -0.76 6.45 0.57
C ALA A 107 -1.70 6.06 -0.59
N GLY A 108 -2.82 5.45 -0.24
CA GLY A 108 -3.85 5.04 -1.19
C GLY A 108 -4.21 3.57 -1.09
N THR A 109 -4.91 3.09 -2.11
CA THR A 109 -5.40 1.72 -2.18
C THR A 109 -4.44 0.87 -3.00
N TYR A 110 -3.88 -0.15 -2.36
CA TYR A 110 -3.16 -1.23 -3.00
C TYR A 110 -4.17 -2.33 -3.37
N TYR A 111 -4.41 -2.49 -4.67
CA TYR A 111 -5.37 -3.43 -5.24
C TYR A 111 -4.71 -4.79 -5.51
N ASP A 112 -5.41 -5.88 -5.22
CA ASP A 112 -4.97 -7.23 -5.61
C ASP A 112 -4.79 -7.31 -7.12
N MET A 113 -3.57 -7.61 -7.57
CA MET A 113 -3.21 -7.64 -8.98
C MET A 113 -3.99 -8.68 -9.78
N ASN A 114 -4.45 -9.76 -9.13
CA ASN A 114 -5.23 -10.82 -9.77
C ASN A 114 -6.54 -10.28 -10.38
N ILE A 115 -7.05 -9.13 -9.91
CA ILE A 115 -8.25 -8.51 -10.51
C ILE A 115 -8.01 -8.04 -11.94
N TYR A 116 -6.80 -7.55 -12.24
CA TYR A 116 -6.44 -7.08 -13.57
C TYR A 116 -6.26 -8.26 -14.51
N GLU A 117 -5.66 -9.35 -14.03
CA GLU A 117 -5.51 -10.58 -14.80
C GLU A 117 -6.87 -11.20 -15.14
N ALA A 118 -7.76 -11.34 -14.15
CA ALA A 118 -9.10 -11.88 -14.37
C ALA A 118 -9.92 -11.03 -15.36
N THR A 119 -9.87 -9.70 -15.22
CA THR A 119 -10.57 -8.76 -16.11
C THR A 119 -10.03 -8.83 -17.54
N ALA A 120 -8.71 -8.95 -17.72
CA ALA A 120 -8.08 -9.09 -19.03
C ALA A 120 -8.48 -10.38 -19.76
N GLU A 121 -8.75 -11.46 -19.03
CA GLU A 121 -9.23 -12.73 -19.58
C GLU A 121 -10.75 -12.76 -19.85
N GLY A 122 -11.46 -11.65 -19.60
CA GLY A 122 -12.92 -11.55 -19.75
C GLY A 122 -13.69 -12.24 -18.62
N GLY A 123 -13.02 -12.56 -17.51
CA GLY A 123 -13.65 -12.96 -16.26
C GLY A 123 -13.94 -11.75 -15.37
N GLU A 124 -14.90 -11.89 -14.46
CA GLU A 124 -15.07 -10.98 -13.33
C GLU A 124 -14.53 -11.70 -12.09
N SER A 125 -13.66 -11.05 -11.32
CA SER A 125 -13.31 -11.55 -10.00
C SER A 125 -14.40 -11.09 -9.03
N ASP A 126 -15.29 -12.01 -8.67
CA ASP A 126 -16.43 -11.72 -7.79
C ASP A 126 -15.98 -11.34 -6.37
N SER A 127 -14.74 -11.65 -5.97
CA SER A 127 -14.19 -11.21 -4.69
C SER A 127 -12.66 -11.05 -4.68
N TYR A 128 -12.19 -9.98 -4.06
CA TYR A 128 -10.76 -9.70 -3.87
C TYR A 128 -10.50 -8.86 -2.62
N CYS A 129 -9.26 -8.85 -2.14
CA CYS A 129 -8.83 -7.97 -1.05
C CYS A 129 -8.16 -6.69 -1.58
N GLN A 130 -8.24 -5.62 -0.81
CA GLN A 130 -7.42 -4.43 -1.02
C GLN A 130 -6.89 -3.93 0.32
N ILE A 131 -5.74 -3.28 0.28
CA ILE A 131 -5.08 -2.71 1.44
C ILE A 131 -5.08 -1.19 1.28
N GLU A 132 -5.64 -0.48 2.24
CA GLU A 132 -5.61 0.99 2.26
C GLU A 132 -4.50 1.45 3.19
N VAL A 133 -3.56 2.24 2.66
CA VAL A 133 -2.39 2.74 3.38
C VAL A 133 -2.52 4.25 3.62
N SER A 134 -2.16 4.68 4.83
CA SER A 134 -2.26 6.07 5.28
C SER A 134 -1.22 6.39 6.36
N ASN A 135 -1.18 7.65 6.84
CA ASN A 135 -0.37 8.10 7.98
C ASN A 135 1.09 7.62 7.94
N ILE A 136 1.72 7.77 6.77
CA ILE A 136 3.08 7.30 6.53
C ILE A 136 4.06 8.25 7.24
N THR A 137 4.98 7.67 8.00
CA THR A 137 6.14 8.32 8.60
C THR A 137 7.42 7.67 8.08
N ASP A 138 8.58 8.15 8.54
CA ASP A 138 9.84 7.49 8.23
C ASP A 138 9.94 6.07 8.80
N GLN A 139 9.18 5.72 9.84
CA GLN A 139 9.31 4.45 10.57
C GLN A 139 8.05 3.58 10.57
N THR A 140 6.92 4.14 10.15
CA THR A 140 5.63 3.46 10.23
C THR A 140 4.69 3.86 9.11
N PHE A 141 3.65 3.06 8.90
CA PHE A 141 2.45 3.47 8.17
C PHE A 141 1.24 2.79 8.79
N ASP A 142 0.07 3.42 8.66
CA ASP A 142 -1.19 2.80 9.02
C ASP A 142 -1.77 2.08 7.81
N PHE A 143 -2.44 0.96 8.06
CA PHE A 143 -3.13 0.18 7.05
C PHE A 143 -4.46 -0.38 7.55
N ALA A 144 -5.40 -0.57 6.64
CA ALA A 144 -6.63 -1.34 6.85
C ALA A 144 -6.84 -2.31 5.69
N VAL A 145 -7.49 -3.45 5.97
CA VAL A 145 -7.74 -4.47 4.94
C VAL A 145 -9.24 -4.58 4.71
N TYR A 146 -9.61 -4.54 3.43
CA TYR A 146 -10.98 -4.71 2.99
C TYR A 146 -11.10 -5.88 2.04
N GLN A 147 -12.22 -6.60 2.13
CA GLN A 147 -12.66 -7.51 1.10
C GLN A 147 -13.79 -6.85 0.30
N LEU A 148 -13.69 -6.97 -1.02
CA LEU A 148 -14.75 -6.61 -1.93
C LEU A 148 -15.41 -7.91 -2.41
N THR A 149 -16.73 -7.96 -2.37
CA THR A 149 -17.53 -9.06 -2.91
C THR A 149 -18.75 -8.49 -3.61
N ASP A 150 -18.93 -8.76 -4.90
CA ASP A 150 -20.03 -8.24 -5.71
C ASP A 150 -20.19 -6.70 -5.60
N GLY A 151 -19.05 -5.99 -5.55
CA GLY A 151 -19.01 -4.52 -5.37
C GLY A 151 -19.26 -4.02 -3.94
N ASN A 152 -19.58 -4.90 -2.99
CA ASN A 152 -19.71 -4.54 -1.58
C ASN A 152 -18.35 -4.58 -0.90
N LYS A 153 -17.95 -3.45 -0.31
CA LYS A 153 -16.69 -3.32 0.43
C LYS A 153 -16.93 -3.54 1.93
N GLN A 154 -16.28 -4.55 2.49
CA GLN A 154 -16.31 -4.88 3.90
C GLN A 154 -14.90 -4.75 4.50
N MET A 155 -14.78 -4.05 5.64
CA MET A 155 -13.53 -4.06 6.42
C MET A 155 -13.40 -5.43 7.10
N ILE A 156 -12.29 -6.10 6.86
CA ILE A 156 -11.98 -7.43 7.45
C ILE A 156 -10.82 -7.37 8.43
N LEU A 157 -10.09 -6.26 8.44
CA LEU A 157 -9.11 -5.91 9.46
C LEU A 157 -9.23 -4.43 9.79
N ASP A 158 -9.49 -4.14 11.07
CA ASP A 158 -9.44 -2.77 11.59
C ASP A 158 -8.07 -2.14 11.36
N THR A 159 -8.03 -0.81 11.29
CA THR A 159 -6.78 -0.07 11.08
C THR A 159 -5.72 -0.45 12.12
N ARG A 160 -4.53 -0.79 11.63
CA ARG A 160 -3.33 -1.09 12.43
C ARG A 160 -2.16 -0.28 11.90
N THR A 161 -1.11 -0.20 12.71
CA THR A 161 0.16 0.40 12.32
C THR A 161 1.16 -0.71 12.02
N ALA A 162 1.83 -0.61 10.88
CA ALA A 162 3.00 -1.41 10.55
C ALA A 162 4.26 -0.58 10.80
N THR A 163 5.28 -1.22 11.36
CA THR A 163 6.56 -0.61 11.72
C THR A 163 7.65 -1.19 10.83
N PHE A 164 8.47 -0.33 10.21
CA PHE A 164 9.63 -0.79 9.45
C PHE A 164 10.70 -1.36 10.40
N VAL A 165 11.27 -2.50 10.00
CA VAL A 165 12.21 -3.27 10.82
C VAL A 165 13.43 -3.70 10.00
N GLU A 166 14.41 -4.30 10.69
CA GLU A 166 15.67 -4.77 10.09
C GLU A 166 16.45 -3.66 9.39
N ASP A 167 16.57 -3.71 8.06
CA ASP A 167 17.22 -2.70 7.24
C ASP A 167 16.24 -1.69 6.61
N GLY A 168 14.95 -1.78 6.96
CA GLY A 168 13.90 -0.92 6.44
C GLY A 168 13.29 -1.40 5.12
N THR A 169 13.61 -2.63 4.68
CA THR A 169 13.05 -3.25 3.46
C THR A 169 11.77 -4.06 3.71
N LYS A 170 11.34 -4.19 4.97
CA LYS A 170 10.08 -4.83 5.36
C LYS A 170 9.45 -4.09 6.53
N ALA A 171 8.15 -4.31 6.74
CA ALA A 171 7.42 -3.80 7.89
C ALA A 171 6.61 -4.89 8.57
N VAL A 172 6.35 -4.73 9.87
CA VAL A 172 5.68 -5.71 10.71
C VAL A 172 4.56 -5.05 11.50
N SER A 173 3.42 -5.74 11.65
CA SER A 173 2.32 -5.30 12.53
C SER A 173 1.86 -6.45 13.41
N GLU A 174 2.00 -6.28 14.72
CA GLU A 174 1.57 -7.26 15.72
C GLU A 174 0.41 -6.70 16.54
N LYS A 175 -0.72 -7.41 16.55
CA LYS A 175 -1.87 -7.10 17.42
C LYS A 175 -2.73 -8.33 17.63
N ASP A 176 -3.12 -8.56 18.88
CA ASP A 176 -4.01 -9.66 19.31
C ASP A 176 -3.55 -11.05 18.83
N GLY A 177 -2.23 -11.30 18.86
CA GLY A 177 -1.62 -12.56 18.42
C GLY A 177 -1.57 -12.74 16.90
N THR A 178 -2.07 -11.80 16.10
CA THR A 178 -1.89 -11.77 14.65
C THR A 178 -0.66 -10.93 14.32
N ASN A 179 0.32 -11.56 13.67
CA ASN A 179 1.51 -10.90 13.15
C ASN A 179 1.42 -10.81 11.63
N LEU A 180 1.48 -9.60 11.07
CA LEU A 180 1.49 -9.36 9.63
C LEU A 180 2.86 -8.87 9.20
N VAL A 181 3.40 -9.46 8.14
CA VAL A 181 4.69 -9.07 7.57
C VAL A 181 4.45 -8.52 6.16
N PHE A 182 4.89 -7.28 5.95
CA PHE A 182 4.84 -6.56 4.70
C PHE A 182 6.20 -6.64 4.03
N THR A 183 6.22 -7.09 2.78
CA THR A 183 7.42 -7.11 1.94
C THR A 183 7.18 -6.33 0.66
N PHE A 184 8.26 -5.77 0.10
CA PHE A 184 8.22 -4.85 -1.03
C PHE A 184 9.09 -5.39 -2.18
N PRO A 185 8.56 -6.33 -2.99
CA PRO A 185 9.32 -6.90 -4.10
C PRO A 185 9.58 -5.88 -5.21
N ASP A 186 10.69 -6.06 -5.94
CA ASP A 186 11.09 -5.18 -7.06
C ASP A 186 10.79 -5.80 -8.43
N ASN A 187 9.64 -6.47 -8.58
CA ASN A 187 9.27 -7.12 -9.85
C ASN A 187 9.13 -6.11 -11.00
N TRP A 188 8.95 -4.82 -10.68
CA TRP A 188 8.74 -3.72 -11.61
C TRP A 188 9.98 -2.84 -11.82
N ASN A 189 11.11 -3.15 -11.17
CA ASN A 189 12.31 -2.28 -11.16
C ASN A 189 11.98 -0.83 -10.75
N ALA A 190 11.15 -0.69 -9.71
CA ALA A 190 10.58 0.56 -9.26
C ALA A 190 11.23 1.12 -7.99
N LEU A 191 12.01 0.30 -7.28
CA LEU A 191 12.67 0.74 -6.06
C LEU A 191 13.52 2.01 -6.29
N PRO A 192 13.49 2.97 -5.35
CA PRO A 192 12.95 2.85 -4.00
C PRO A 192 11.44 3.08 -3.88
N LYS A 193 10.67 3.24 -4.97
CA LYS A 193 9.21 3.39 -4.88
C LYS A 193 8.53 2.02 -4.70
N VAL A 194 7.73 1.88 -3.63
CA VAL A 194 6.94 0.67 -3.39
C VAL A 194 5.66 0.73 -4.24
N VAL A 195 5.75 0.14 -5.43
CA VAL A 195 4.61 -0.02 -6.35
C VAL A 195 3.81 -1.28 -6.07
N GLU A 196 4.46 -2.31 -5.50
CA GLU A 196 3.92 -3.61 -5.17
C GLU A 196 4.21 -3.92 -3.70
N MET A 197 3.23 -4.52 -3.03
CA MET A 197 3.29 -4.95 -1.64
C MET A 197 2.74 -6.38 -1.54
N GLN A 198 3.44 -7.22 -0.78
CA GLN A 198 2.95 -8.56 -0.41
C GLN A 198 2.82 -8.64 1.11
N VAL A 199 1.78 -9.32 1.58
CA VAL A 199 1.48 -9.43 3.01
C VAL A 199 1.32 -10.90 3.39
N SER A 200 2.06 -11.33 4.39
CA SER A 200 1.91 -12.65 5.02
C SER A 200 1.39 -12.52 6.45
N GLY A 201 0.90 -13.62 7.02
CA GLY A 201 0.33 -13.71 8.36
C GLY A 201 -1.19 -13.61 8.41
N MET A 202 -1.85 -13.51 7.25
CA MET A 202 -3.31 -13.56 7.12
C MET A 202 -3.69 -14.29 5.84
N ASP A 203 -4.36 -15.44 5.97
CA ASP A 203 -4.67 -16.36 4.87
C ASP A 203 -5.27 -15.70 3.62
N VAL A 204 -6.14 -14.70 3.79
CA VAL A 204 -6.79 -14.01 2.65
C VAL A 204 -5.85 -13.08 1.87
N LEU A 205 -4.67 -12.77 2.42
CA LEU A 205 -3.66 -11.93 1.79
C LEU A 205 -2.48 -12.75 1.21
N GLU A 206 -2.30 -13.98 1.69
CA GLU A 206 -1.15 -14.82 1.36
C GLU A 206 -1.06 -15.10 -0.15
N GLY A 207 0.15 -14.93 -0.69
CA GLY A 207 0.47 -15.24 -2.08
C GLY A 207 -0.06 -14.22 -3.11
N ASN A 208 -0.73 -13.15 -2.68
CA ASN A 208 -1.21 -12.09 -3.56
C ASN A 208 -0.23 -10.92 -3.61
N SER A 209 -0.23 -10.24 -4.76
CA SER A 209 0.51 -9.00 -4.98
C SER A 209 -0.47 -7.83 -5.02
N TYR A 210 -0.21 -6.80 -4.22
CA TYR A 210 -1.07 -5.62 -4.13
C TYR A 210 -0.36 -4.41 -4.73
N VAL A 211 -0.99 -3.72 -5.68
CA VAL A 211 -0.38 -2.63 -6.45
C VAL A 211 -1.12 -1.30 -6.29
N ASN A 212 -0.39 -0.18 -6.25
CA ASN A 212 -0.96 1.15 -6.01
C ASN A 212 -0.80 2.08 -7.23
N ASN A 213 -1.93 2.45 -7.84
CA ASN A 213 -1.99 3.37 -8.99
C ASN A 213 -1.70 4.84 -8.64
N ASN A 214 -1.59 5.19 -7.36
CA ASN A 214 -1.18 6.54 -6.95
C ASN A 214 0.35 6.73 -7.00
N VAL A 215 1.13 5.67 -7.23
CA VAL A 215 2.59 5.80 -7.31
C VAL A 215 2.99 6.49 -8.61
N PRO A 216 3.67 7.66 -8.57
CA PRO A 216 3.95 8.43 -9.77
C PRO A 216 4.81 7.65 -10.77
N GLY A 217 4.27 7.49 -11.98
CA GLY A 217 4.91 6.80 -13.11
C GLY A 217 4.52 5.32 -13.28
N TYR A 218 3.57 4.81 -12.48
CA TYR A 218 3.08 3.44 -12.55
C TYR A 218 1.56 3.42 -12.66
N GLU A 219 1.05 2.67 -13.63
CA GLU A 219 -0.38 2.47 -13.86
C GLU A 219 -0.61 0.99 -14.17
N PHE A 220 -1.59 0.40 -13.49
CA PHE A 220 -2.03 -0.99 -13.59
C PHE A 220 -3.51 -1.01 -14.02
N GLY A 221 -3.85 -1.83 -15.01
CA GLY A 221 -5.18 -1.88 -15.63
C GLY A 221 -5.37 -3.08 -16.53
#